data_AF-A0A950NG46-F1
#
_entry.id   AF-A0A950NG46-F1
#
_cell.length_a   1.000
_cell.length_b   1.000
_cell.length_c   1.000
_cell.angle_alpha   90.00
_cell.angle_beta   90.00
_cell.angle_gamma   90.00
#
_symmetry.space_group_name_H-M   'P 1'
#
loop_
_entity.id
_entity.type
_entity.pdbx_description
1 polymer ?
#
loop_
_entity_poly.entity_id
_entity_poly.type
_entity_poly.pdbx_seq_one_letter_code
_entity_poly.pdbx_strand_id
1 'polypeptide(L)' 'MRGEAMKVAVIGAGSTYTPELVSGLMRERERLGVSELVLHDIDAQRREVVGGLAKRILERQGYSGSVQLT' A
#
# COMPACT_ATOMS: atom_id res chain seq x y z
N MET A 1 13.01 -12.81 -17.94
CA MET A 1 11.96 -11.80 -18.24
C MET A 1 11.99 -10.79 -17.11
N ARG A 2 12.25 -9.50 -17.36
CA ARG A 2 12.02 -8.48 -16.33
C ARG A 2 10.50 -8.33 -16.24
N GLY A 3 9.89 -8.83 -15.16
CA GLY A 3 8.46 -8.61 -14.93
C GLY A 3 8.22 -7.11 -14.89
N GLU A 4 7.19 -6.64 -15.61
CA GLU A 4 6.81 -5.23 -15.56
C GLU A 4 6.51 -4.83 -14.10
N ALA A 5 6.95 -3.63 -13.74
CA ALA A 5 6.70 -3.03 -12.44
C ALA A 5 5.18 -2.94 -12.18
N MET A 6 4.69 -3.63 -11.14
CA MET A 6 3.27 -3.75 -10.86
C MET A 6 2.76 -2.58 -10.00
N LYS A 7 1.66 -1.97 -10.44
CA LYS A 7 0.86 -1.01 -9.69
C LYS A 7 -0.35 -1.70 -9.07
N VAL A 8 -0.53 -1.54 -7.76
CA VAL A 8 -1.67 -2.10 -7.01
C VAL A 8 -2.51 -0.97 -6.40
N ALA A 9 -3.83 -1.01 -6.61
CA ALA A 9 -4.76 -0.08 -5.98
C ALA A 9 -5.67 -0.80 -4.99
N VAL A 10 -5.76 -0.28 -3.77
CA VAL A 10 -6.69 -0.72 -2.74
C VAL A 10 -7.84 0.29 -2.67
N ILE A 11 -9.05 -0.16 -3.01
CA ILE A 11 -10.28 0.63 -2.93
C ILE A 11 -10.95 0.36 -1.58
N GLY A 12 -11.25 1.41 -0.82
CA GLY A 12 -11.69 1.29 0.57
C GLY A 12 -10.53 1.23 1.57
N ALA A 13 -9.43 1.94 1.27
CA ALA A 13 -8.19 1.89 2.05
C ALA A 13 -8.30 2.52 3.45
N GLY A 14 -9.40 3.20 3.77
CA GLY A 14 -9.75 3.62 5.12
C GLY A 14 -10.27 2.47 6.01
N SER A 15 -10.32 1.25 5.50
CA SER A 15 -10.63 0.04 6.26
C SER A 15 -9.58 -0.26 7.33
N THR A 16 -10.01 -0.72 8.50
CA THR A 16 -9.11 -1.22 9.55
C THR A 16 -8.31 -2.45 9.11
N TYR A 17 -8.67 -3.09 8.00
CA TYR A 17 -7.95 -4.22 7.40
C TYR A 17 -6.74 -3.79 6.55
N THR A 18 -6.71 -2.55 6.06
CA THR A 18 -5.64 -2.04 5.18
C THR A 18 -4.23 -2.24 5.75
N PRO A 19 -3.94 -2.00 7.04
CA PRO A 19 -2.60 -2.22 7.60
C PRO A 19 -2.10 -3.67 7.44
N GLU A 20 -2.98 -4.65 7.61
CA GLU A 20 -2.64 -6.07 7.46
C GLU A 20 -2.40 -6.42 5.98
N LEU A 21 -3.30 -5.97 5.10
CA LEU A 21 -3.18 -6.15 3.65
C LEU A 21 -1.84 -5.59 3.14
N VAL A 22 -1.52 -4.36 3.52
CA VAL A 22 -0.28 -3.67 3.12
C VAL A 22 0.96 -4.42 3.63
N SER A 23 0.92 -4.89 4.87
CA SER A 23 1.99 -5.71 5.44
C SER A 23 2.15 -7.04 4.70
N GLY A 24 1.05 -7.66 4.24
CA GLY A 24 1.07 -8.87 3.41
C GLY A 24 1.64 -8.63 2.02
N LEU A 25 1.18 -7.59 1.32
CA LEU A 25 1.71 -7.19 0.01
C LEU A 25 3.22 -6.95 0.07
N MET A 26 3.70 -6.34 1.15
CA MET A 26 5.11 -6.03 1.36
C MET A 26 5.97 -7.27 1.61
N ARG A 27 5.44 -8.29 2.29
CA ARG A 27 6.08 -9.62 2.41
C ARG A 27 6.22 -10.30 1.06
N GLU A 28 5.23 -10.16 0.19
CA GLU A 28 5.17 -10.83 -1.12
C GLU A 28 5.75 -9.99 -2.27
N ARG A 29 6.31 -8.80 -1.97
CA ARG A 29 6.67 -7.79 -2.99
C ARG A 29 7.65 -8.29 -4.05
N GLU A 30 8.61 -9.15 -3.70
CA GLU A 30 9.63 -9.65 -4.63
C GLU A 30 9.03 -10.66 -5.60
N ARG A 31 8.07 -11.46 -5.12
CA ARG A 31 7.32 -12.40 -5.96
C ARG A 31 6.31 -11.68 -6.86
N LEU A 32 5.66 -10.64 -6.34
CA LEU A 32 4.61 -9.89 -7.03
C LEU A 32 5.15 -8.77 -7.94
N GLY A 33 6.35 -8.24 -7.67
CA GLY A 33 6.91 -7.10 -8.38
C GLY A 33 6.20 -5.77 -8.10
N VAL A 34 5.65 -5.58 -6.89
CA VAL A 34 4.88 -4.36 -6.55
C VAL A 34 5.80 -3.16 -6.39
N SER A 35 5.73 -2.22 -7.32
CA SER A 35 6.52 -0.99 -7.34
C SER A 35 5.72 0.27 -6.98
N GLU A 36 4.39 0.20 -7.07
CA GLU A 36 3.50 1.30 -6.74
C GLU A 36 2.26 0.79 -5.99
N LEU A 37 1.92 1.45 -4.89
CA LEU A 37 0.73 1.19 -4.09
C LEU A 37 -0.15 2.44 -4.02
N VAL A 38 -1.42 2.30 -4.37
CA VAL A 38 -2.43 3.35 -4.27
C VAL A 38 -3.46 2.96 -3.21
N LEU A 39 -3.67 3.84 -2.25
CA LEU A 39 -4.64 3.68 -1.17
C LEU A 39 -5.77 4.69 -1.38
N HIS A 40 -6.89 4.21 -1.93
CA HIS A 40 -8.05 5.03 -2.24
C HIS A 40 -9.18 4.85 -1.23
N ASP A 41 -9.73 5.95 -0.73
CA ASP A 41 -11.00 5.95 0.02
C ASP A 41 -11.74 7.27 -0.22
N ILE A 42 -13.08 7.19 -0.26
CA ILE A 42 -13.95 8.38 -0.40
C ILE A 42 -13.99 9.19 0.90
N ASP A 43 -13.73 8.55 2.04
CA ASP A 43 -13.62 9.20 3.34
C ASP A 43 -12.18 9.65 3.57
N ALA A 44 -11.95 10.96 3.40
CA ALA A 44 -10.63 11.57 3.54
C ALA A 44 -10.04 11.38 4.95
N GLN A 45 -10.86 11.46 6.01
CA GLN A 45 -10.38 11.31 7.38
C GLN A 45 -9.90 9.87 7.63
N ARG A 46 -10.70 8.88 7.22
CA ARG A 46 -10.31 7.47 7.33
C ARG A 46 -9.07 7.17 6.48
N ARG A 47 -9.01 7.71 5.27
CA ARG A 47 -7.85 7.59 4.37
C ARG A 47 -6.58 8.14 4.99
N GLU A 48 -6.64 9.32 5.61
CA GLU A 48 -5.47 9.95 6.22
C GLU A 48 -5.00 9.18 7.45
N VAL A 49 -5.92 8.76 8.33
CA VAL A 49 -5.60 8.00 9.54
C VAL A 49 -4.99 6.64 9.19
N VAL A 50 -5.69 5.85 8.38
CA VAL A 50 -5.27 4.49 8.05
C VAL A 50 -4.13 4.49 7.03
N GLY A 51 -4.20 5.32 6.00
CA GLY A 51 -3.15 5.49 5.01
C GLY A 51 -1.84 5.99 5.62
N GLY A 52 -1.90 6.88 6.61
CA GLY A 52 -0.74 7.30 7.39
C GLY A 52 -0.10 6.15 8.18
N LEU A 53 -0.91 5.26 8.77
CA LEU A 53 -0.39 4.04 9.42
C LEU A 53 0.24 3.08 8.42
N ALA A 54 -0.41 2.83 7.28
CA ALA A 54 0.10 2.00 6.21
C ALA A 54 1.46 2.49 5.69
N LYS A 55 1.63 3.80 5.48
CA LYS A 55 2.91 4.41 5.09
C LYS A 55 4.02 4.11 6.09
N ARG A 56 3.79 4.32 7.38
CA ARG A 56 4.80 4.02 8.44
C ARG A 56 5.17 2.54 8.49
N ILE A 57 4.21 1.65 8.22
CA ILE A 57 4.48 0.19 8.12
C ILE A 57 5.41 -0.11 6.94
N LEU A 58 5.13 0.46 5.77
CA LEU A 58 5.93 0.28 4.56
C LEU A 58 7.35 0.82 4.73
N GLU A 59 7.50 2.02 5.30
CA GLU A 59 8.80 2.62 5.62
C GLU A 59 9.62 1.72 6.55
N ARG A 60 9.00 1.22 7.63
CA ARG A 60 9.65 0.31 8.57
C ARG A 60 10.08 -1.02 7.94
N GLN A 61 9.37 -1.48 6.91
CA GLN A 61 9.68 -2.70 6.16
C GLN A 61 10.63 -2.46 4.98
N GLY A 62 11.14 -1.24 4.79
CA GLY A 62 12.09 -0.91 3.73
C GLY A 62 11.47 -0.87 2.33
N TYR A 63 10.20 -0.48 2.21
CA TYR A 63 9.56 -0.33 0.89
C TYR A 63 10.20 0.83 0.11
N SER A 64 10.71 0.52 -1.07
CA SER A 64 11.33 1.49 -1.99
C SER A 64 10.42 1.93 -3.14
N GLY A 65 9.20 1.38 -3.23
CA GLY A 65 8.21 1.79 -4.20
C GLY A 65 7.47 3.07 -3.80
N SER A 66 6.58 3.54 -4.68
CA SER A 66 5.76 4.73 -4.42
C SER A 66 4.46 4.37 -3.70
N VAL A 67 4.00 5.29 -2.84
CA VAL A 67 2.73 5.15 -2.11
C VAL A 67 1.90 6.42 -2.26
N GLN A 68 0.75 6.31 -2.92
CA GLN A 68 -0.20 7.42 -3.10
C GLN A 68 -1.45 7.21 -2.23
N LEU A 69 -1.88 8.27 -1.54
CA LEU A 69 -3.21 8.33 -0.91
C LEU A 69 -4.11 9.16 -1.83
N THR A 70 -5.24 8.61 -2.27
CA THR A 70 -6.12 9.28 -3.24
C THR A 70 -7.60 9.09 -2.95
#